data_AF-A0A9W5YVU1-F1
#
_entry.id   AF-A0A9W5YVU1-F1
#
_cell.length_a   1.000
_cell.length_b   1.000
_cell.length_c   1.000
_cell.angle_alpha   90.00
_cell.angle_beta   90.00
_cell.angle_gamma   90.00
#
_symmetry.space_group_name_H-M   'P 1'
#
loop_
_entity.id
_entity.type
_entity.pdbx_description
1 polymer ?
#
loop_
_entity_poly.entity_id
_entity_poly.type
_entity_poly.pdbx_seq_one_letter_code
_entity_poly.pdbx_strand_id
1 'polypeptide(L)'
;MPRWTFELTPDALSATERATLARQITDTYVEIGIPAFLVNVFFHELRPDCFYSGGQSPPPAIFFHIDHAAGRFSDHRLASEERRLAFIARVNQIVRPILEPKNLKWEYNIYEHPRDNWRVNGMIPPVENKEVWQQWVDKDEAVPYDENQASAEDGKVVFKTVSKA
;
A
#
# COMPACT_ATOMS: atom_id res chain seq x y z
N MET A 1 -2.03 -0.41 -5.11
CA MET A 1 -0.93 0.00 -4.21
C MET A 1 -1.44 1.06 -3.28
N PRO A 2 -1.91 0.57 -2.14
CA PRO A 2 -1.13 0.64 -0.93
C PRO A 2 -0.27 -0.61 -0.73
N ARG A 3 0.99 -0.40 -0.36
CA ARG A 3 1.87 -1.44 0.20
C ARG A 3 2.29 -0.99 1.59
N TRP A 4 2.13 -1.87 2.58
CA TRP A 4 2.67 -1.67 3.92
C TRP A 4 3.79 -2.67 4.13
N THR A 5 4.95 -2.20 4.54
CA THR A 5 6.10 -3.06 4.84
C THR A 5 6.50 -2.83 6.29
N PHE A 6 6.37 -3.87 7.12
CA PHE A 6 6.80 -3.87 8.51
C PHE A 6 8.17 -4.52 8.64
N GLU A 7 9.09 -3.83 9.30
CA GLU A 7 10.39 -4.32 9.74
C GLU A 7 10.33 -4.51 11.26
N LEU A 8 10.52 -5.75 11.72
CA LEU A 8 10.36 -6.11 13.13
C LEU A 8 11.43 -7.11 13.59
N THR A 9 11.62 -7.18 14.90
CA THR A 9 12.42 -8.23 15.54
C THR A 9 11.64 -9.55 15.61
N PRO A 10 12.31 -10.70 15.74
CA PRO A 10 11.62 -11.98 15.84
C PRO A 10 10.63 -11.98 17.01
N ASP A 11 9.47 -12.61 16.82
CA ASP A 11 8.40 -12.72 17.82
C ASP A 11 7.78 -11.39 18.30
N ALA A 12 8.14 -10.25 17.68
CA ALA A 12 7.54 -8.95 18.01
C ALA A 12 6.03 -8.91 17.73
N LEU A 13 5.55 -9.72 16.78
CA LEU A 13 4.14 -9.93 16.48
C LEU A 13 3.87 -11.42 16.31
N SER A 14 2.77 -11.91 16.85
CA SER A 14 2.23 -13.25 16.58
C SER A 14 1.59 -13.34 15.20
N ALA A 15 1.36 -14.56 14.72
CA ALA A 15 0.63 -14.78 13.46
C ALA A 15 -0.78 -14.16 13.48
N THR A 16 -1.48 -14.24 14.61
CA THR A 16 -2.83 -13.65 14.78
C THR A 16 -2.80 -12.13 14.74
N GLU A 17 -1.80 -11.50 15.36
CA GLU A 17 -1.63 -10.04 15.32
C GLU A 17 -1.30 -9.58 13.90
N ARG A 18 -0.40 -10.28 13.18
CA ARG A 18 -0.11 -10.01 11.77
C ARG A 18 -1.35 -10.14 10.90
N ALA A 19 -2.15 -11.19 11.08
CA ALA A 19 -3.40 -11.38 10.34
C ALA A 19 -4.43 -10.28 10.65
N THR A 20 -4.52 -9.86 11.92
CA THR A 20 -5.41 -8.78 12.35
C THR A 20 -5.01 -7.44 11.73
N LEU A 21 -3.71 -7.11 11.74
CA LEU A 21 -3.18 -5.92 11.08
C LEU A 21 -3.48 -5.96 9.57
N ALA A 22 -3.15 -7.05 8.89
CA ALA A 22 -3.36 -7.19 7.46
C ALA A 22 -4.84 -6.99 7.08
N ARG A 23 -5.77 -7.57 7.85
CA ARG A 23 -7.21 -7.37 7.65
C ARG A 23 -7.63 -5.92 7.83
N GLN A 24 -7.32 -5.31 8.99
CA GLN A 24 -7.75 -3.93 9.27
C GLN A 24 -7.14 -2.89 8.31
N ILE A 25 -5.91 -3.12 7.87
CA ILE A 25 -5.27 -2.32 6.81
C ILE A 25 -6.06 -2.46 5.52
N THR A 26 -6.39 -3.69 5.11
CA THR A 26 -7.19 -3.95 3.90
C THR A 26 -8.56 -3.28 3.97
N ASP A 27 -9.28 -3.45 5.08
CA ASP A 27 -10.60 -2.86 5.30
C ASP A 27 -10.57 -1.33 5.10
N THR A 28 -9.52 -0.65 5.58
CA THR A 28 -9.36 0.81 5.43
C THR A 28 -9.37 1.28 3.97
N TYR A 29 -8.79 0.50 3.06
CA TYR A 29 -8.75 0.87 1.65
C TYR A 29 -10.00 0.42 0.90
N VAL A 30 -10.57 -0.72 1.28
CA VAL A 30 -11.85 -1.20 0.76
C VAL A 30 -12.97 -0.22 1.10
N GLU A 31 -12.98 0.35 2.31
CA GLU A 31 -13.93 1.39 2.76
C GLU A 31 -13.96 2.62 1.83
N ILE A 32 -12.86 2.91 1.12
CA ILE A 32 -12.75 4.03 0.17
C ILE A 32 -12.76 3.57 -1.30
N GLY A 33 -13.15 2.32 -1.56
CA GLY A 33 -13.36 1.79 -2.90
C GLY A 33 -12.10 1.28 -3.60
N ILE A 34 -11.01 0.98 -2.89
CA ILE A 34 -9.86 0.28 -3.46
C ILE A 34 -10.11 -1.24 -3.45
N PRO A 35 -9.93 -1.95 -4.58
CA PRO A 35 -9.99 -3.42 -4.62
C PRO A 35 -9.07 -4.07 -3.58
N ALA A 36 -9.55 -5.09 -2.87
CA ALA A 36 -8.83 -5.67 -1.74
C ALA A 36 -7.50 -6.31 -2.18
N PHE A 37 -7.49 -6.98 -3.34
CA PHE A 37 -6.29 -7.60 -3.91
C PHE A 37 -5.13 -6.60 -4.21
N LEU A 38 -5.43 -5.29 -4.25
CA LEU A 38 -4.41 -4.25 -4.43
C LEU A 38 -3.74 -3.80 -3.13
N VAL A 39 -4.23 -4.25 -1.98
CA VAL A 39 -3.67 -3.97 -0.66
C VAL A 39 -2.69 -5.07 -0.28
N ASN A 40 -1.42 -4.70 -0.13
CA ASN A 40 -0.36 -5.65 0.17
C ASN A 40 0.29 -5.30 1.51
N VAL A 41 0.42 -6.30 2.40
CA VAL A 41 1.03 -6.12 3.72
C VAL A 41 2.13 -7.16 3.90
N PHE A 42 3.36 -6.68 4.09
CA PHE A 42 4.56 -7.49 4.28
C PHE A 42 5.05 -7.36 5.71
N PHE A 43 5.41 -8.49 6.31
CA PHE A 43 6.07 -8.54 7.62
C PHE A 43 7.44 -9.17 7.43
N HIS A 44 8.49 -8.38 7.65
CA HIS A 44 9.87 -8.82 7.58
C HIS A 44 10.42 -8.94 8.99
N GLU A 45 10.64 -10.17 9.43
CA GLU A 45 11.36 -10.44 10.67
C GLU A 45 12.86 -10.41 10.37
N LEU A 46 13.53 -9.39 10.90
CA LEU A 46 14.97 -9.24 10.82
C LEU A 46 15.61 -10.15 11.86
N ARG A 47 16.70 -10.84 11.48
CA ARG A 47 17.46 -11.65 12.43
C ARG A 47 17.97 -10.77 13.59
N PRO A 48 18.27 -11.36 14.76
CA PRO A 48 19.03 -10.67 15.80
C PRO A 48 20.28 -10.00 15.20
N ASP A 49 20.65 -8.83 15.72
CA ASP A 49 21.80 -8.04 15.27
C ASP A 49 21.71 -7.50 13.82
N CYS A 50 20.54 -7.58 13.17
CA CYS A 50 20.29 -6.94 11.87
C CYS A 50 19.43 -5.68 11.97
N PHE A 51 18.90 -5.40 13.17
CA PHE A 51 18.11 -4.20 13.46
C PHE A 51 18.59 -3.57 14.76
N TYR A 52 19.01 -2.31 14.68
CA TYR A 52 19.43 -1.51 15.83
C TYR A 52 18.57 -0.25 15.92
N SER A 53 18.16 0.10 17.14
CA SER A 53 17.57 1.41 17.46
C SER A 53 18.31 2.01 18.63
N GLY A 54 18.85 3.22 18.46
CA GLY A 54 19.69 3.86 19.49
C GLY A 54 20.94 3.04 19.85
N GLY A 55 21.43 2.21 18.93
CA GLY A 55 22.58 1.32 19.16
C GLY A 55 22.28 0.01 19.90
N GLN A 56 21.01 -0.33 20.15
CA GLN A 56 20.62 -1.57 20.85
C GLN A 56 19.94 -2.58 19.91
N SER A 57 20.21 -3.88 20.11
CA SER A 57 19.57 -5.00 19.39
C SER A 57 19.29 -6.20 20.31
N PRO A 58 18.15 -6.92 20.16
CA PRO A 58 16.98 -6.52 19.38
C PRO A 58 16.28 -5.32 20.06
N PRO A 59 15.91 -4.26 19.34
CA PRO A 59 15.17 -3.17 19.95
C PRO A 59 13.71 -3.59 20.22
N PRO A 60 13.05 -3.07 21.28
CA PRO A 60 11.61 -3.19 21.46
C PRO A 60 10.89 -2.21 20.53
N ALA A 61 11.08 -2.37 19.22
CA ALA A 61 10.60 -1.43 18.22
C ALA A 61 10.12 -2.14 16.95
N ILE A 62 9.16 -1.51 16.26
CA ILE A 62 8.73 -1.88 14.91
C ILE A 62 8.81 -0.62 14.04
N PHE A 63 9.33 -0.77 12.84
CA PHE A 63 9.32 0.29 11.83
C PHE A 63 8.44 -0.17 10.68
N PHE A 64 7.71 0.74 10.07
CA PHE A 64 7.01 0.41 8.84
C PHE A 64 6.93 1.59 7.89
N HIS A 65 6.80 1.32 6.61
CA HIS A 65 6.51 2.36 5.63
C HIS A 65 5.30 1.98 4.80
N ILE A 66 4.64 3.02 4.30
CA ILE A 66 3.40 2.92 3.54
C ILE A 66 3.64 3.57 2.17
N ASP A 67 3.55 2.78 1.10
CA ASP A 67 3.67 3.25 -0.27
C ASP A 67 2.28 3.39 -0.91
N HIS A 68 1.92 4.60 -1.32
CA HIS A 68 0.69 4.90 -2.06
C HIS A 68 1.00 5.23 -3.52
N ALA A 69 0.25 4.63 -4.43
CA ALA A 69 0.27 4.99 -5.86
C ALA A 69 -1.15 5.10 -6.47
N ALA A 70 -2.13 4.43 -5.87
CA ALA A 70 -3.52 4.46 -6.35
C ALA A 70 -4.16 5.85 -6.19
N GLY A 71 -3.75 6.64 -5.20
CA GLY A 71 -4.19 8.02 -5.02
C GLY A 71 -3.14 8.83 -4.26
N ARG A 72 -3.26 10.15 -4.33
CA ARG A 72 -2.45 11.08 -3.53
C ARG A 72 -3.34 11.96 -2.67
N PHE A 73 -2.87 12.31 -1.47
CA PHE A 73 -3.53 13.31 -0.63
C PHE A 73 -3.65 14.66 -1.35
N SER A 74 -2.69 14.97 -2.22
CA SER A 74 -2.61 16.22 -2.99
C SER A 74 -3.56 16.31 -4.20
N ASP A 75 -4.16 15.20 -4.64
CA ASP A 75 -5.09 15.19 -5.79
C ASP A 75 -6.35 16.04 -5.55
N HIS A 76 -6.61 16.42 -4.28
CA HIS A 76 -7.73 17.27 -3.88
C HIS A 76 -7.25 18.52 -3.14
N ARG A 77 -6.91 19.58 -3.91
CA ARG A 77 -6.26 20.82 -3.45
C ARG A 77 -6.89 21.51 -2.23
N LEU A 78 -8.19 21.35 -1.98
CA LEU A 78 -8.89 22.04 -0.90
C LEU A 78 -8.98 21.24 0.41
N ALA A 79 -8.62 19.94 0.42
CA ALA A 79 -8.80 19.03 1.56
C ALA A 79 -7.57 18.13 1.84
N SER A 80 -6.40 18.44 1.28
CA SER A 80 -5.26 17.53 1.26
C SER A 80 -4.72 17.23 2.67
N GLU A 81 -4.64 18.25 3.53
CA GLU A 81 -4.07 18.09 4.87
C GLU A 81 -5.01 17.36 5.83
N GLU A 82 -6.31 17.67 5.80
CA GLU A 82 -7.32 16.97 6.61
C GLU A 82 -7.38 15.48 6.25
N ARG A 83 -7.31 15.14 4.96
CA ARG A 83 -7.26 13.74 4.51
C ARG A 83 -6.00 13.04 4.98
N ARG A 84 -4.85 13.71 4.92
CA ARG A 84 -3.58 13.17 5.41
C ARG A 84 -3.63 12.90 6.92
N LEU A 85 -4.15 13.85 7.71
CA LEU A 85 -4.31 13.70 9.15
C LEU A 85 -5.34 12.62 9.51
N ALA A 86 -6.45 12.53 8.76
CA ALA A 86 -7.45 11.48 8.95
C ALA A 86 -6.85 10.09 8.65
N PHE A 87 -6.06 9.96 7.60
CA PHE A 87 -5.34 8.72 7.30
C PHE A 87 -4.34 8.36 8.42
N ILE A 88 -3.53 9.32 8.90
CA ILE A 88 -2.63 9.13 10.05
C ILE A 88 -3.41 8.66 11.30
N ALA A 89 -4.56 9.26 11.57
CA ALA A 89 -5.42 8.84 12.67
C ALA A 89 -5.90 7.39 12.50
N ARG A 90 -6.29 6.99 11.27
CA ARG A 90 -6.68 5.62 10.95
C ARG A 90 -5.52 4.63 11.10
N VAL A 91 -4.31 4.96 10.64
CA VAL A 91 -3.09 4.16 10.89
C VAL A 91 -2.91 3.93 12.40
N ASN A 92 -3.01 4.99 13.19
CA ASN A 92 -2.85 4.91 14.63
C ASN A 92 -3.94 4.06 15.30
N GLN A 93 -5.18 4.10 14.83
CA GLN A 93 -6.27 3.25 15.34
C GLN A 93 -6.02 1.75 15.09
N ILE A 94 -5.31 1.41 14.01
CA ILE A 94 -4.98 0.03 13.66
C ILE A 94 -3.82 -0.49 14.51
N VAL A 95 -2.73 0.27 14.58
CA VAL A 95 -1.48 -0.26 15.17
C VAL A 95 -1.44 -0.14 16.69
N ARG A 96 -1.99 0.93 17.28
CA ARG A 96 -1.88 1.19 18.73
C ARG A 96 -2.44 0.07 19.60
N PRO A 97 -3.63 -0.51 19.32
CA PRO A 97 -4.18 -1.59 20.14
C PRO A 97 -3.32 -2.85 20.20
N ILE A 98 -2.42 -3.05 19.22
CA ILE A 98 -1.53 -4.21 19.16
C ILE A 98 -0.14 -3.87 19.71
N LEU A 99 0.40 -2.69 19.36
CA LEU A 99 1.78 -2.34 19.69
C LEU A 99 1.95 -1.73 21.08
N GLU A 100 0.99 -0.91 21.55
CA GLU A 100 1.08 -0.25 22.86
C GLU A 100 1.08 -1.24 24.04
N PRO A 101 0.18 -2.26 24.10
CA PRO A 101 0.20 -3.21 25.22
C PRO A 101 1.49 -4.02 25.32
N LYS A 102 2.23 -4.13 24.21
CA LYS A 102 3.53 -4.81 24.13
C LYS A 102 4.71 -3.88 24.46
N ASN A 103 4.44 -2.62 24.81
CA ASN A 103 5.43 -1.58 25.08
C ASN A 103 6.46 -1.44 23.95
N LEU A 104 6.00 -1.60 22.70
CA LEU A 104 6.84 -1.44 21.52
C LEU A 104 6.83 0.02 21.07
N LYS A 105 8.01 0.57 20.77
CA LYS A 105 8.11 1.79 19.95
C LYS A 105 7.61 1.46 18.54
N TRP A 106 6.82 2.34 17.91
CA TRP A 106 6.59 2.26 16.46
C TRP A 106 6.94 3.58 15.77
N GLU A 107 7.42 3.47 14.55
CA GLU A 107 7.78 4.60 13.69
C GLU A 107 7.38 4.30 12.25
N TYR A 108 6.80 5.29 11.55
CA TYR A 108 6.45 5.10 10.15
C TYR A 108 6.53 6.34 9.29
N ASN A 109 6.74 6.11 7.99
CA ASN A 109 6.66 7.11 6.94
C ASN A 109 5.62 6.72 5.90
N ILE A 110 5.04 7.72 5.24
CA ILE A 110 4.13 7.54 4.11
C ILE A 110 4.82 8.14 2.87
N TYR A 111 4.95 7.34 1.82
CA TYR A 111 5.54 7.73 0.55
C TYR A 111 4.48 7.66 -0.56
N GLU A 112 4.41 8.73 -1.37
CA GLU A 112 3.53 8.80 -2.53
C GLU A 112 4.35 8.67 -3.82
N HIS A 113 4.03 7.66 -4.63
CA HIS A 113 4.77 7.35 -5.85
C HIS A 113 4.05 7.87 -7.11
N PRO A 114 4.76 8.05 -8.24
CA PRO A 114 4.13 8.29 -9.54
C PRO A 114 3.24 7.14 -9.98
N ARG A 115 1.94 7.40 -10.12
CA ARG A 115 0.96 6.42 -10.62
C ARG A 115 1.32 5.92 -12.02
N ASP A 116 1.91 6.77 -12.85
CA ASP A 116 2.32 6.45 -14.23
C ASP A 116 3.31 5.28 -14.32
N ASN A 117 4.04 4.99 -13.23
CA ASN A 117 5.02 3.90 -13.14
C ASN A 117 4.46 2.64 -12.45
N TRP A 118 3.22 2.66 -11.98
CA TRP A 118 2.61 1.51 -11.32
C TRP A 118 1.90 0.60 -12.33
N ARG A 119 2.17 -0.71 -12.27
CA ARG A 119 1.52 -1.74 -13.09
C ARG A 119 0.98 -2.87 -12.22
N VAL A 120 -0.08 -3.51 -12.70
CA VAL A 120 -0.65 -4.75 -12.14
C VAL A 120 -0.78 -5.73 -13.30
N ASN A 121 -0.10 -6.88 -13.22
CA ASN A 121 0.01 -7.84 -14.33
C ASN A 121 0.45 -7.18 -15.65
N GLY A 122 1.34 -6.18 -15.58
CA GLY A 122 1.81 -5.40 -16.73
C GLY A 122 0.84 -4.32 -17.22
N MET A 123 -0.39 -4.26 -16.72
CA MET A 123 -1.41 -3.28 -17.10
C MET A 123 -1.29 -2.01 -16.27
N ILE A 124 -1.67 -0.88 -16.88
CA ILE A 124 -1.97 0.33 -16.10
C ILE A 124 -3.20 -0.01 -15.24
N PRO A 125 -3.23 0.36 -13.95
CA PRO A 125 -4.44 0.21 -13.15
C PRO A 125 -5.52 1.22 -13.58
N PRO A 126 -6.79 0.82 -13.71
CA PRO A 126 -7.87 1.61 -14.29
C PRO A 126 -8.42 2.70 -13.35
N VAL A 127 -7.57 3.42 -12.61
CA VAL A 127 -8.01 4.38 -11.58
C VAL A 127 -8.93 5.46 -12.16
N GLU A 128 -8.65 5.90 -13.39
CA GLU A 128 -9.47 6.91 -14.10
C GLU A 128 -10.68 6.30 -14.83
N ASN A 129 -10.68 4.99 -15.07
CA ASN A 129 -11.78 4.28 -15.72
C ASN A 129 -12.70 3.65 -14.66
N LYS A 130 -13.70 4.42 -14.22
CA LYS A 130 -14.61 4.03 -13.13
C LYS A 130 -15.34 2.71 -13.36
N GLU A 131 -15.70 2.40 -14.61
CA GLU A 131 -16.42 1.17 -14.95
C GLU A 131 -15.51 -0.06 -14.75
N VAL A 132 -14.31 -0.02 -15.33
CA VAL A 132 -13.34 -1.11 -15.17
C VAL A 132 -12.84 -1.20 -13.72
N TRP A 133 -12.67 -0.06 -13.05
CA TRP A 133 -12.33 -0.03 -11.62
C TRP A 133 -13.40 -0.74 -10.78
N GLN A 134 -14.68 -0.48 -11.05
CA GLN A 134 -15.77 -1.18 -10.36
C GLN A 134 -15.72 -2.69 -10.63
N GLN A 135 -15.41 -3.12 -11.85
CA GLN A 135 -15.22 -4.54 -12.15
C GLN A 135 -14.07 -5.17 -11.35
N TRP A 136 -12.97 -4.44 -11.15
CA TRP A 136 -11.86 -4.89 -10.30
C TRP A 136 -12.28 -4.99 -8.83
N VAL A 137 -13.11 -4.08 -8.34
CA VAL A 137 -13.67 -4.13 -6.98
C VAL A 137 -14.60 -5.34 -6.83
N ASP A 138 -15.54 -5.53 -7.75
CA ASP A 138 -16.58 -6.56 -7.64
C ASP A 138 -16.02 -7.98 -7.75
N LYS A 139 -15.00 -8.18 -8.59
CA LYS A 139 -14.36 -9.48 -8.81
C LYS A 139 -13.13 -9.72 -7.93
N ASP A 140 -12.65 -8.69 -7.24
CA ASP A 140 -11.40 -8.69 -6.47
C ASP A 140 -10.19 -9.25 -7.25
N GLU A 141 -10.10 -8.90 -8.53
CA GLU A 141 -9.02 -9.35 -9.40
C GLU A 141 -8.65 -8.30 -10.45
N ALA A 142 -7.44 -8.41 -11.00
CA ALA A 142 -6.98 -7.59 -12.10
C ALA A 142 -7.59 -8.05 -13.42
N VAL A 143 -8.86 -7.70 -13.65
CA VAL A 143 -9.58 -8.00 -14.89
C VAL A 143 -8.84 -7.33 -16.06
N PRO A 144 -8.42 -8.11 -17.08
CA PRO A 144 -7.80 -7.55 -18.26
C PRO A 144 -8.71 -6.52 -18.95
N TYR A 145 -8.16 -5.34 -19.25
CA TYR A 145 -8.81 -4.31 -20.04
C TYR A 145 -7.79 -3.68 -21.00
N ASP A 146 -8.28 -3.26 -22.16
CA ASP A 146 -7.41 -2.92 -23.29
C ASP A 146 -7.31 -1.41 -23.48
N GLU A 147 -6.34 -0.77 -22.82
CA GLU A 147 -5.98 0.63 -23.08
C GLU A 147 -4.49 0.82 -23.42
N ASN A 148 -3.64 -0.19 -23.18
CA ASN A 148 -2.19 -0.11 -23.42
C ASN A 148 -1.54 -1.50 -23.67
N GLN A 149 -2.28 -2.52 -24.10
CA GLN A 149 -1.60 -3.69 -24.64
C GLN A 149 -0.88 -3.23 -25.91
N ALA A 150 0.46 -3.21 -25.88
CA ALA A 150 1.21 -3.17 -27.12
C ALA A 150 0.71 -4.37 -27.92
N SER A 151 0.02 -4.11 -29.04
CA SER A 151 -0.20 -5.14 -30.04
C SER A 151 1.19 -5.66 -30.38
N ALA A 152 1.48 -6.89 -29.97
CA ALA A 152 2.74 -7.55 -30.30
C ALA A 152 2.71 -7.91 -31.80
N GLU A 153 2.70 -6.89 -32.66
CA GLU A 153 3.10 -7.03 -34.05
C GLU A 153 4.63 -7.01 -34.04
N ASP A 154 5.21 -8.19 -34.25
CA ASP A 154 6.63 -8.40 -34.56
C ASP A 154 7.66 -7.99 -33.49
N GLY A 155 7.34 -8.12 -32.20
CA GLY A 155 8.31 -8.01 -31.11
C GLY A 155 8.93 -6.62 -30.93
N LYS A 156 8.38 -5.60 -31.60
CA LYS A 156 8.76 -4.20 -31.43
C LYS A 156 7.76 -3.50 -30.51
N VAL A 157 8.25 -2.89 -29.44
CA VAL A 157 7.44 -2.00 -28.61
C VAL A 157 7.15 -0.73 -29.40
N VAL A 158 5.95 -0.62 -29.96
CA VAL A 158 5.47 0.59 -30.64
C VAL A 158 4.71 1.44 -29.62
N PHE A 159 5.26 2.61 -29.28
CA PHE A 159 4.55 3.58 -28.46
C PHE A 159 3.50 4.28 -29.33
N LYS A 160 2.21 4.00 -29.11
CA LYS A 160 1.15 4.86 -29.66
C LYS A 160 1.27 6.22 -28.98
N THR A 161 1.65 7.24 -29.74
CA THR A 161 1.70 8.62 -29.25
C THR A 161 0.30 9.00 -28.78
N VAL A 162 0.11 9.11 -27.46
CA VAL A 162 -1.14 9.66 -26.93
C VAL A 162 -1.14 11.14 -27.27
N SER A 163 -1.94 11.54 -28.26
CA SER A 163 -2.17 12.96 -28.53
C SER A 163 -2.83 13.55 -27.30
N LYS A 164 -2.12 14.45 -26.60
CA LYS A 164 -2.72 15.25 -25.54
C LYS A 164 -3.86 16.07 -26.14
N ALA A 165 -5.08 15.86 -25.65
CA ALA A 165 -6.18 16.82 -25.76
C ALA A 165 -6.14 17.75 -24.56
#